data_AF-A0A640XKP2-F1
#
_entry.id   AF-A0A640XKP2-F1
#
_cell.length_a   1.000
_cell.length_b   1.000
_cell.length_c   1.000
_cell.angle_alpha   90.00
_cell.angle_beta   90.00
_cell.angle_gamma   90.00
#
_symmetry.space_group_name_H-M   'P 1'
#
loop_
_entity.id
_entity.type
_entity.pdbx_description
1 polymer ?
#
loop_
_entity_poly.entity_id
_entity_poly.type
_entity_poly.pdbx_seq_one_letter_code
_entity_poly.pdbx_strand_id
1 'polypeptide(L)' 'MAEPVRITPKEVYQKLKSGTTLLVCAYDDETTFRQMKLQGAISLHEFKSRLPSLSKDQEIIFYCG' A
#
# COMPACT_ATOMS: atom_id res chain seq x y z
N MET A 1 16.13 8.31 -11.52
CA MET A 1 15.19 7.49 -10.74
C MET A 1 14.27 6.80 -11.73
N ALA A 2 14.15 5.48 -11.68
CA ALA A 2 13.21 4.76 -12.55
C ALA A 2 11.78 5.00 -12.05
N GLU A 3 10.82 5.10 -12.97
CA GLU A 3 9.42 5.17 -12.60
C GLU A 3 8.98 3.86 -11.93
N PRO A 4 8.11 3.92 -10.90
CA PRO A 4 7.61 2.72 -10.25
C PRO A 4 6.76 1.90 -11.22
N VAL A 5 6.91 0.58 -11.17
CA VAL A 5 6.11 -0.36 -11.97
C VAL A 5 4.65 -0.27 -11.54
N ARG A 6 3.74 -0.05 -12.50
CA ARG A 6 2.30 -0.02 -12.27
C ARG A 6 1.71 -1.42 -12.40
N ILE A 7 0.67 -1.69 -11.63
CA ILE A 7 -0.05 -2.97 -11.59
C ILE A 7 -1.56 -2.71 -11.56
N THR A 8 -2.35 -3.63 -12.09
CA THR A 8 -3.81 -3.44 -12.14
C THR A 8 -4.47 -3.70 -10.77
N PRO A 9 -5.61 -3.04 -10.44
CA PRO A 9 -6.33 -3.30 -9.19
C PRO A 9 -6.73 -4.77 -9.00
N LYS A 10 -7.01 -5.49 -10.10
CA LYS A 10 -7.35 -6.91 -10.07
C LYS A 10 -6.19 -7.76 -9.55
N GLU A 11 -4.97 -7.49 -10.02
CA GLU A 11 -3.78 -8.22 -9.58
C GLU A 11 -3.41 -7.88 -8.12
N VAL A 12 -3.54 -6.60 -7.73
CA VAL A 12 -3.34 -6.16 -6.34
C VAL A 12 -4.26 -6.93 -5.39
N TYR A 13 -5.54 -7.05 -5.75
CA TYR A 13 -6.52 -7.77 -4.94
C TYR A 13 -6.16 -9.26 -4.76
N GLN A 14 -5.65 -9.92 -5.80
CA GLN A 14 -5.18 -11.31 -5.69
C GLN A 14 -3.97 -11.42 -4.76
N LYS A 15 -2.97 -10.55 -4.93
CA LYS A 15 -1.75 -10.52 -4.12
C LYS A 15 -2.04 -10.24 -2.63
N LEU A 16 -3.00 -9.37 -2.35
CA LEU A 16 -3.46 -9.09 -0.98
C LEU A 16 -4.12 -10.30 -0.34
N LYS A 17 -4.97 -11.02 -1.08
CA LYS A 17 -5.58 -12.26 -0.58
C LYS A 17 -4.55 -13.33 -0.24
N SER A 18 -3.46 -13.40 -0.99
CA SER A 18 -2.35 -14.32 -0.72
C SER A 18 -1.49 -13.91 0.49
N GLY A 19 -1.68 -12.71 1.05
CA GLY A 19 -0.89 -12.20 2.18
C GLY A 19 0.55 -11.83 1.83
N THR A 20 0.87 -11.73 0.53
CA THR A 20 2.25 -11.56 0.04
C THR A 20 2.67 -10.10 -0.15
N THR A 21 1.71 -9.17 -0.05
CA THR A 21 1.94 -7.76 -0.39
C THR A 21 1.30 -6.84 0.64
N LEU A 22 1.87 -5.64 0.79
CA LEU A 22 1.28 -4.55 1.56
C LEU A 22 0.67 -3.53 0.61
N LEU A 23 -0.62 -3.26 0.76
CA LEU A 23 -1.27 -2.15 0.06
C LEU A 23 -1.22 -0.90 0.94
N VAL A 24 -0.63 0.16 0.42
CA VAL A 24 -0.46 1.44 1.12
C VAL A 24 -1.24 2.51 0.39
N CYS A 25 -2.10 3.21 1.14
CA CYS A 25 -2.75 4.41 0.66
C CYS A 25 -1.74 5.57 0.70
N ALA A 26 -1.46 6.17 -0.45
CA ALA A 26 -0.41 7.19 -0.58
C ALA A 26 -0.87 8.61 -0.21
N TYR A 27 -2.14 8.80 0.20
CA TYR A 27 -2.59 10.08 0.75
C TYR A 27 -1.92 10.33 2.11
N ASP A 28 -1.41 11.54 2.30
CA ASP A 28 -0.76 11.93 3.56
C ASP A 28 -1.79 12.24 4.66
N ASP A 29 -3.01 12.64 4.28
CA ASP A 29 -4.10 12.97 5.21
C ASP A 29 -4.87 11.72 5.69
N GLU A 30 -4.92 11.55 7.01
CA GLU A 30 -5.59 10.41 7.65
C GLU A 30 -7.12 10.46 7.47
N THR A 31 -7.70 11.67 7.36
CA THR A 31 -9.13 11.85 7.14
C THR A 31 -9.55 11.28 5.78
N THR A 32 -8.76 11.59 4.75
CA THR A 32 -8.87 11.07 3.39
C THR A 32 -8.68 9.56 3.37
N PHE A 33 -7.70 9.02 4.08
CA PHE A 33 -7.54 7.58 4.25
C PHE A 33 -8.78 6.92 4.84
N ARG A 34 -9.37 7.48 5.92
CA ARG A 34 -10.56 6.89 6.56
C ARG A 34 -11.76 6.82 5.63
N GLN A 35 -11.91 7.79 4.72
CA GLN A 35 -13.02 7.84 3.76
C GLN A 35 -12.76 6.99 2.50
N MET A 36 -11.51 6.97 2.01
CA MET A 36 -11.13 6.41 0.70
C MET A 36 -10.34 5.10 0.79
N LYS A 37 -10.15 4.53 1.99
CA LYS A 37 -9.36 3.31 2.13
C LYS A 37 -9.97 2.15 1.36
N LEU A 38 -9.12 1.44 0.62
CA LEU A 38 -9.45 0.14 0.08
C LEU A 38 -9.35 -0.90 1.19
N GLN A 39 -10.13 -1.98 1.08
CA GLN A 39 -10.08 -3.08 2.04
C GLN A 39 -8.66 -3.67 2.09
N GLY A 40 -8.11 -3.83 3.29
CA GLY A 40 -6.77 -4.37 3.51
C GLY A 40 -5.63 -3.35 3.33
N ALA A 41 -5.93 -2.10 2.99
CA ALA A 41 -4.92 -1.05 2.92
C ALA A 41 -4.54 -0.51 4.30
N ILE A 42 -3.26 -0.15 4.46
CA ILE A 42 -2.75 0.64 5.58
C ILE A 42 -2.53 2.09 5.17
N SER A 43 -2.54 3.01 6.14
CA SER A 43 -2.25 4.42 5.88
C SER A 43 -0.76 4.65 5.60
N LEU A 44 -0.43 5.76 4.93
CA LEU A 44 0.96 6.17 4.75
C LEU A 44 1.69 6.36 6.09
N HIS A 45 1.00 6.87 7.11
CA HIS A 45 1.54 7.04 8.46
C HIS A 45 1.89 5.70 9.11
N GLU A 46 0.98 4.73 9.01
CA GLU A 46 1.20 3.37 9.50
C GLU A 46 2.33 2.65 8.76
N PHE A 47 2.43 2.84 7.44
CA PHE A 47 3.57 2.34 6.67
C PHE A 47 4.90 2.92 7.16
N LYS A 48 4.97 4.25 7.33
CA LYS A 48 6.18 4.96 7.82
C LYS A 48 6.63 4.46 9.20
N SER A 49 5.68 4.17 10.09
CA SER A 49 5.97 3.62 11.43
C SER A 49 6.42 2.15 11.40
N ARG A 50 6.03 1.38 10.38
CA ARG A 50 6.48 0.00 10.15
C ARG A 50 7.81 -0.08 9.37
N LEU A 51 8.23 0.97 8.67
CA LEU A 51 9.46 0.98 7.85
C LEU A 51 10.70 0.33 8.53
N PRO A 52 10.99 0.58 9.83
CA PRO A 52 12.17 0.00 10.48
C PRO A 52 12.13 -1.52 10.62
N SER A 53 10.94 -2.13 10.60
CA SER A 53 10.74 -3.57 10.80
C SER A 53 10.38 -4.33 9.51
N LEU A 54 10.16 -3.61 8.40
CA LEU A 54 9.82 -4.24 7.12
C LEU A 54 11.05 -4.85 6.45
N SER A 55 10.89 -6.08 5.96
CA SER A 55 11.90 -6.71 5.09
C SER A 55 11.99 -5.95 3.76
N LYS A 56 13.19 -5.92 3.18
CA LYS A 56 13.40 -5.36 1.83
C LYS A 56 12.76 -6.21 0.73
N ASP A 57 12.46 -7.47 1.01
CA ASP A 57 11.75 -8.38 0.10
C ASP A 57 10.22 -8.20 0.16
N GLN A 58 9.72 -7.40 1.10
CA GLN A 58 8.29 -7.14 1.20
C GLN A 58 7.85 -6.30 0.01
N GLU A 59 6.98 -6.87 -0.84
CA GLU A 59 6.34 -6.10 -1.89
C GLU A 59 5.40 -5.06 -1.27
N ILE A 60 5.54 -3.81 -1.71
CA ILE A 60 4.74 -2.67 -1.27
C ILE A 60 4.10 -2.06 -2.50
N ILE A 61 2.78 -1.95 -2.49
CA ILE A 61 1.99 -1.38 -3.56
C ILE A 61 1.36 -0.10 -3.06
N PHE A 62 1.67 1.02 -3.70
CA PHE A 62 1.07 2.32 -3.40
C PHE A 62 -0.10 2.58 -4.33
N TYR A 63 -1.17 3.15 -3.81
CA TYR A 63 -2.26 3.69 -4.62
C TYR A 63 -2.62 5.11 -4.20
N CYS A 64 -3.06 5.87 -5.18
CA CYS A 64 -3.69 7.19 -5.05
C CYS A 64 -4.78 7.29 -6.13
N GLY A 65 -5.73 8.18 -5.93
CA GLY A 65 -6.81 8.53 -6.85
C GLY A 65 -6.84 10.02 -7.12
#